data_AF-A0A4Q6B3M7-F1
#
_entry.id   AF-A0A4Q6B3M7-F1
#
_cell.length_a   1.000
_cell.length_b   1.000
_cell.length_c   1.000
_cell.angle_alpha   90.00
_cell.angle_beta   90.00
_cell.angle_gamma   90.00
#
_symmetry.space_group_name_H-M   'P 1'
#
loop_
_entity.id
_entity.type
_entity.pdbx_description
1 polymer ?
#
loop_
_entity_poly.entity_id
_entity_poly.type
_entity_poly.pdbx_seq_one_letter_code
_entity_poly.pdbx_strand_id
1 'polypeptide(L)'
;MPILRWLYRHVFNSVPFGIAILVLIAMYVAVGSGFVGLRERLEMDEMLFFNWWPLKLLAVLLIVNLSTVTVSRIPLTAPRYGVWTIHMGIILLVLSLSAYYARKVEGYLPLAKGQTASDFYDRWERSLYVRTQFSTSRGTTLAGLPRFHEYDEPFGNAAKLDRPSLRNLSPMMTVIEQNTGQRQRVSLGEALTLAG
;
A
#
# COMPACT_ATOMS: atom_id res chain seq x y z
N MET A 1 30.16 15.87 16.41
CA MET A 1 29.95 15.31 15.06
C MET A 1 29.40 16.38 14.12
N PRO A 2 30.19 16.89 13.16
CA PRO A 2 29.80 17.99 12.27
C PRO A 2 28.64 17.63 11.34
N ILE A 3 28.57 16.38 10.87
CA ILE A 3 27.51 15.86 9.98
C ILE A 3 26.13 15.95 10.64
N LEU A 4 26.02 15.58 11.92
CA LEU A 4 24.73 15.60 12.64
C LEU A 4 24.19 17.02 12.82
N ARG A 5 25.08 18.00 13.07
CA ARG A 5 24.72 19.42 13.17
C ARG A 5 24.29 19.99 11.83
N TRP A 6 24.94 19.56 10.74
CA TRP A 6 24.57 19.96 9.39
C TRP A 6 23.18 19.44 9.02
N LEU A 7 22.93 18.15 9.25
CA LEU A 7 21.62 17.49 9.04
C LEU A 7 20.52 18.18 9.83
N TYR A 8 20.74 18.45 11.12
CA TYR A 8 19.76 19.14 11.94
C TYR A 8 19.43 20.55 11.41
N ARG A 9 20.43 21.35 11.02
CA ARG A 9 20.19 22.72 10.57
C ARG A 9 19.52 22.81 9.19
N HIS A 10 19.90 21.94 8.24
CA HIS A 10 19.46 22.04 6.85
C HIS A 10 18.27 21.15 6.51
N VAL A 11 18.13 20.01 7.20
CA VAL A 11 17.06 19.04 6.95
C VAL A 11 15.97 19.22 7.99
N PHE A 12 16.25 18.98 9.27
CA PHE A 12 15.16 18.89 10.26
C PHE A 12 14.67 20.24 10.83
N ASN A 13 15.48 21.29 10.78
CA ASN A 13 15.13 22.62 11.29
C ASN A 13 14.99 23.64 10.16
N SER A 14 14.49 23.22 8.99
CA SER A 14 14.42 24.05 7.79
C SER A 14 12.97 24.21 7.32
N VAL A 15 12.47 25.45 7.32
CA VAL A 15 11.11 25.76 6.85
C VAL A 15 10.95 25.49 5.34
N PRO A 16 11.88 25.92 4.46
CA PRO A 16 11.79 25.61 3.03
C PRO A 16 11.80 24.11 2.74
N PHE A 17 12.56 23.33 3.52
CA PHE A 17 12.56 21.87 3.40
C PHE A 17 11.19 21.28 3.75
N GLY A 18 10.54 21.75 4.82
CA GLY A 18 9.18 21.36 5.17
C GLY A 18 8.16 21.66 4.06
N ILE A 19 8.26 22.85 3.45
CA ILE A 19 7.41 23.24 2.32
C ILE A 19 7.67 22.32 1.12
N ALA A 20 8.92 22.03 0.80
CA ALA A 20 9.27 21.10 -0.28
C ALA A 20 8.68 19.70 -0.05
N ILE A 21 8.72 19.18 1.18
CA ILE A 21 8.08 17.90 1.52
C ILE A 21 6.57 17.96 1.32
N LEU A 22 5.90 19.03 1.76
CA LEU A 22 4.45 19.20 1.55
C LEU A 22 4.09 19.17 0.07
N VAL A 23 4.85 19.88 -0.77
CA VAL A 23 4.68 19.90 -2.22
C VAL A 23 4.93 18.51 -2.82
N LEU A 24 5.97 17.79 -2.37
CA LEU A 24 6.24 16.42 -2.82
C LEU A 24 5.13 15.45 -2.45
N ILE A 25 4.56 15.55 -1.24
CA ILE A 25 3.41 14.75 -0.83
C ILE A 25 2.20 15.06 -1.71
N ALA A 26 1.90 16.34 -1.93
CA ALA A 26 0.79 16.74 -2.79
C ALA A 26 0.95 16.22 -4.23
N MET A 27 2.15 16.33 -4.80
CA MET A 27 2.46 15.78 -6.13
C MET A 27 2.35 14.26 -6.15
N TYR A 28 2.87 13.56 -5.14
CA TYR A 28 2.75 12.10 -5.02
C TYR A 28 1.29 11.67 -5.01
N VAL A 29 0.45 12.33 -4.20
CA VAL A 29 -0.98 12.04 -4.11
C VAL A 29 -1.71 12.34 -5.42
N ALA A 30 -1.42 13.49 -6.03
CA ALA A 30 -2.01 13.87 -7.32
C ALA A 30 -1.67 12.88 -8.43
N VAL A 31 -0.41 12.45 -8.52
CA VAL A 31 0.05 11.46 -9.51
C VAL A 31 -0.59 10.09 -9.25
N GLY A 32 -0.59 9.64 -7.99
CA GLY A 32 -1.20 8.36 -7.61
C GLY A 32 -2.68 8.30 -7.92
N SER A 33 -3.41 9.38 -7.63
CA SER A 33 -4.86 9.47 -7.86
C SER A 33 -5.18 9.64 -9.35
N GLY A 34 -4.54 10.61 -10.03
CA GLY A 34 -4.91 11.01 -11.38
C GLY A 34 -4.33 10.17 -12.52
N PHE A 35 -3.24 9.43 -12.29
CA PHE A 35 -2.54 8.72 -13.37
C PHE A 35 -2.52 7.20 -13.16
N VAL A 36 -3.65 6.57 -13.51
CA VAL A 36 -3.88 5.12 -13.41
C VAL A 36 -2.78 4.31 -14.12
N GLY A 37 -2.29 4.78 -15.27
CA GLY A 37 -1.24 4.10 -16.03
C GLY A 37 0.10 3.92 -15.32
N LEU A 38 0.48 4.81 -14.38
CA LEU A 38 1.69 4.60 -13.55
C LEU A 38 1.47 3.49 -12.54
N ARG A 39 0.31 3.48 -11.87
CA ARG A 39 -0.07 2.41 -10.96
C ARG A 39 -0.13 1.06 -11.68
N GLU A 40 -0.61 1.03 -12.92
CA GLU A 40 -0.56 -0.16 -13.78
C GLU A 40 0.86 -0.63 -14.05
N ARG A 41 1.77 0.27 -14.48
CA ARG A 41 3.17 -0.07 -14.79
C ARG A 41 3.95 -0.57 -13.58
N LEU A 42 3.62 -0.08 -12.39
CA LEU A 42 4.20 -0.54 -11.13
C LEU A 42 3.52 -1.80 -10.60
N GLU A 43 2.46 -2.26 -11.27
CA GLU A 43 1.63 -3.38 -10.84
C GLU A 43 0.97 -3.16 -9.47
N MET A 44 0.75 -1.91 -9.05
CA MET A 44 0.23 -1.57 -7.70
C MET A 44 -1.21 -1.05 -7.76
N ASP A 45 -2.08 -1.50 -6.86
CA ASP A 45 -3.41 -0.89 -6.69
C ASP A 45 -3.32 0.47 -5.98
N GLU A 46 -4.47 1.14 -5.82
CA GLU A 46 -4.52 2.45 -5.16
C GLU A 46 -4.06 2.39 -3.69
N MET A 47 -4.52 1.38 -2.95
CA MET A 47 -4.22 1.21 -1.54
C MET A 47 -2.72 0.92 -1.32
N LEU A 48 -2.17 0.01 -2.11
CA LEU A 48 -0.77 -0.39 -2.12
C LEU A 48 0.13 0.77 -2.53
N PHE A 49 -0.27 1.56 -3.54
CA PHE A 49 0.46 2.75 -3.97
C PHE A 49 0.53 3.81 -2.86
N PHE A 50 -0.57 4.07 -2.13
CA PHE A 50 -0.57 4.99 -1.00
C PHE A 50 0.01 4.39 0.29
N ASN A 51 0.09 3.07 0.40
CA ASN A 51 0.76 2.39 1.50
C ASN A 51 2.26 2.15 1.24
N TRP A 52 2.76 2.56 0.07
CA TRP A 52 4.15 2.31 -0.32
C TRP A 52 5.14 3.16 0.49
N TRP A 53 6.38 2.67 0.61
CA TRP A 53 7.40 3.29 1.44
C TRP A 53 7.74 4.76 1.08
N PRO A 54 7.64 5.23 -0.19
CA PRO A 54 7.96 6.63 -0.50
C PRO A 54 7.03 7.61 0.20
N LEU A 55 5.71 7.34 0.20
CA LEU A 55 4.75 8.21 0.88
C LEU A 55 4.95 8.18 2.40
N LYS A 56 5.22 6.99 2.97
CA LYS A 56 5.52 6.84 4.40
C LYS A 56 6.78 7.62 4.79
N LEU A 57 7.83 7.55 3.98
CA LEU A 57 9.06 8.30 4.22
C LEU A 57 8.80 9.81 4.22
N LEU A 58 8.09 10.32 3.21
CA LEU A 58 7.74 11.74 3.14
C LEU A 58 6.88 12.17 4.34
N ALA A 59 5.92 11.36 4.75
CA ALA A 59 5.07 11.64 5.92
C ALA A 59 5.88 11.67 7.23
N VAL A 60 6.80 10.73 7.43
CA VAL A 60 7.68 10.70 8.61
C VAL A 60 8.62 11.92 8.61
N LEU A 61 9.25 12.24 7.47
CA LEU A 61 10.10 13.42 7.33
C LEU A 61 9.32 14.71 7.62
N LEU A 62 8.07 14.81 7.15
CA LEU A 62 7.20 15.93 7.45
C LEU A 62 6.96 16.05 8.96
N ILE A 63 6.55 14.97 9.63
CA ILE A 63 6.30 14.99 11.09
C ILE A 63 7.54 15.44 11.85
N VAL A 64 8.71 14.87 11.56
CA VAL A 64 9.95 15.19 12.27
C VAL A 64 10.34 16.66 12.05
N ASN A 65 10.28 17.14 10.79
CA ASN A 65 10.59 18.54 10.49
C ASN A 65 9.59 19.50 11.14
N LEU A 66 8.29 19.21 11.04
CA LEU A 66 7.24 20.07 11.60
C LEU A 66 7.36 20.14 13.13
N SER A 67 7.60 19.01 13.78
CA SER A 67 7.81 18.95 15.24
C SER A 67 9.04 19.77 15.65
N THR A 68 10.16 19.58 14.94
CA THR A 68 11.41 20.28 15.22
C THR A 68 11.29 21.78 15.02
N VAL A 69 10.73 22.23 13.89
CA VAL A 69 10.53 23.65 13.58
C VAL A 69 9.57 24.31 14.57
N THR A 70 8.48 23.63 14.93
CA THR A 70 7.49 24.16 15.89
C THR A 70 8.13 24.40 17.24
N VAL A 71 8.80 23.39 17.81
CA VAL A 71 9.43 23.48 19.13
C VAL A 71 10.62 24.44 19.13
N SER A 72 11.44 24.43 18.07
CA SER A 72 12.72 25.16 18.06
C SER A 72 12.61 26.61 17.61
N ARG A 73 11.61 26.96 16.78
CA ARG A 73 11.50 28.29 16.16
C ARG A 73 10.26 29.07 16.56
N ILE A 74 9.19 28.42 17.04
CA ILE A 74 7.90 29.09 17.24
C ILE A 74 7.60 29.20 18.75
N PRO A 75 7.82 30.36 19.37
CA PRO A 75 7.55 30.52 20.79
C PRO A 75 6.05 30.40 21.08
N LEU A 76 5.72 29.64 22.13
CA LEU A 76 4.34 29.40 22.56
C LEU A 76 3.77 30.68 23.22
N THR A 77 3.20 31.54 22.41
CA THR A 77 2.68 32.86 22.77
C THR A 77 1.29 33.03 22.15
N ALA A 78 0.39 33.78 22.78
CA ALA A 78 -1.01 33.88 22.38
C ALA A 78 -1.24 34.17 20.87
N PRO A 79 -0.50 35.08 20.22
CA PRO A 79 -0.65 35.32 18.78
C PRO A 79 -0.27 34.13 17.89
N ARG A 80 0.53 33.18 18.40
CA ARG A 80 1.12 32.06 17.64
C ARG A 80 0.46 30.73 17.93
N TYR A 81 -0.57 30.70 18.76
CA TYR A 81 -1.33 29.47 19.05
C TYR A 81 -1.92 28.85 17.78
N GLY A 82 -2.35 29.66 16.81
CA GLY A 82 -2.86 29.15 15.53
C GLY A 82 -1.85 28.30 14.75
N VAL A 83 -0.56 28.62 14.81
CA VAL A 83 0.46 27.83 14.11
C VAL A 83 0.71 26.50 14.83
N TRP A 84 0.74 26.55 16.17
CA TRP A 84 0.84 25.35 16.99
C TRP A 84 -0.35 24.41 16.78
N THR A 85 -1.58 24.92 16.71
CA THR A 85 -2.76 24.08 16.48
C THR A 85 -2.75 23.44 15.10
N ILE A 86 -2.35 24.16 14.05
CA ILE A 86 -2.21 23.60 12.69
C ILE A 86 -1.17 22.48 12.68
N HIS A 87 0.02 22.73 13.25
CA HIS A 87 1.08 21.73 13.24
C HIS A 87 0.72 20.50 14.07
N MET A 88 0.12 20.68 15.25
CA MET A 88 -0.39 19.57 16.06
C MET A 88 -1.50 18.81 15.35
N GLY A 89 -2.39 19.50 14.64
CA GLY A 89 -3.45 18.89 13.83
C GLY A 89 -2.89 17.99 12.72
N ILE A 90 -1.89 18.48 11.97
CA ILE A 90 -1.22 17.70 10.92
C ILE A 90 -0.55 16.45 11.52
N ILE A 91 0.21 16.60 12.61
CA ILE A 91 0.88 15.49 13.28
C ILE A 91 -0.16 14.46 13.76
N LEU A 92 -1.23 14.93 14.40
CA LEU A 92 -2.29 14.07 14.90
C LEU A 92 -2.98 13.30 13.77
N LEU A 93 -3.28 13.96 12.64
CA LEU A 93 -3.91 13.32 11.48
C LEU A 93 -3.04 12.19 10.93
N VAL A 94 -1.74 12.43 10.72
CA VAL A 94 -0.84 11.41 10.17
C VAL A 94 -0.67 10.24 11.13
N LEU A 95 -0.51 10.49 12.43
CA LEU A 95 -0.39 9.43 13.43
C LEU A 95 -1.69 8.63 13.59
N SER A 96 -2.83 9.31 13.61
CA SER A 96 -4.15 8.66 13.74
C SER A 96 -4.47 7.82 12.51
N LEU A 97 -4.16 8.33 11.31
CA LEU A 97 -4.31 7.58 10.06
C LEU A 97 -3.44 6.33 10.07
N SER A 98 -2.18 6.46 10.49
CA SER A 98 -1.27 5.31 10.61
C SER A 98 -1.80 4.27 11.59
N ALA A 99 -2.27 4.71 12.76
CA ALA A 99 -2.85 3.85 13.78
C ALA A 99 -4.18 3.19 13.34
N TYR A 100 -4.98 3.92 12.56
CA TYR A 100 -6.21 3.41 11.95
C TYR A 100 -5.90 2.30 10.95
N TYR A 101 -5.03 2.54 9.97
CA TYR A 101 -4.67 1.54 8.98
C TYR A 101 -3.94 0.33 9.57
N ALA A 102 -3.15 0.52 10.63
CA ALA A 102 -2.50 -0.60 11.34
C ALA A 102 -3.51 -1.54 12.03
N ARG A 103 -4.71 -1.03 12.39
CA ARG A 103 -5.76 -1.79 13.06
C ARG A 103 -6.95 -2.10 12.15
N LYS A 104 -6.94 -1.59 10.93
CA LYS A 104 -7.99 -1.79 9.95
C LYS A 104 -8.04 -3.28 9.61
N VAL A 105 -9.21 -3.88 9.80
CA VAL A 105 -9.50 -5.24 9.34
C VAL A 105 -10.38 -5.11 8.11
N GLU A 106 -9.88 -5.58 6.97
CA GLU A 106 -10.66 -5.66 5.74
C GLU A 106 -11.43 -6.99 5.73
N GLY A 107 -12.74 -6.91 5.48
CA GLY A 107 -13.62 -8.08 5.55
C GLY A 107 -13.45 -8.94 4.30
N TYR A 108 -13.14 -10.22 4.48
CA TYR A 108 -13.13 -11.22 3.42
C TYR A 108 -14.43 -12.00 3.45
N LEU A 109 -15.09 -12.16 2.30
CA LEU A 109 -16.20 -13.10 2.14
C LEU A 109 -15.65 -14.45 1.64
N PRO A 110 -15.69 -15.53 2.43
CA PRO A 110 -15.28 -16.85 1.96
C PRO A 110 -16.30 -17.40 0.97
N LEU A 111 -15.87 -17.72 -0.25
CA LEU A 111 -16.68 -18.46 -1.21
C LEU A 111 -16.33 -19.96 -1.13
N ALA A 112 -17.36 -20.80 -0.93
CA ALA A 112 -17.20 -22.25 -0.96
C ALA A 112 -17.19 -22.78 -2.40
N LYS A 113 -16.44 -23.86 -2.66
CA LYS A 113 -16.42 -24.54 -3.96
C LYS A 113 -17.85 -24.95 -4.35
N GLY A 114 -18.35 -24.41 -5.46
CA GLY A 114 -19.70 -24.67 -5.97
C GLY A 114 -20.78 -23.65 -5.58
N GLN A 115 -20.45 -22.63 -4.78
CA GLN A 115 -21.35 -21.48 -4.58
C GLN A 115 -21.10 -20.42 -5.64
N THR A 116 -22.14 -20.07 -6.39
CA THR A 116 -22.18 -18.88 -7.24
C THR A 116 -22.62 -17.68 -6.40
N ALA A 117 -21.79 -16.65 -6.31
CA ALA A 117 -22.17 -15.35 -5.77
C ALA A 117 -22.61 -14.45 -6.93
N SER A 118 -23.83 -13.90 -6.85
CA SER A 118 -24.35 -12.97 -7.86
C SER A 118 -23.70 -11.58 -7.77
N ASP A 119 -23.24 -11.22 -6.57
CA ASP A 119 -22.65 -9.92 -6.28
C ASP A 119 -21.34 -10.14 -5.51
N PHE A 120 -20.23 -9.84 -6.18
CA PHE A 120 -18.89 -9.86 -5.61
C PHE A 120 -18.35 -8.43 -5.60
N TYR A 121 -18.04 -7.91 -4.42
CA TYR A 121 -17.35 -6.63 -4.28
C TYR A 121 -15.91 -6.90 -3.85
N ASP A 122 -15.00 -6.98 -4.81
CA ASP A 122 -13.64 -6.54 -4.53
C ASP A 122 -13.61 -5.03 -4.76
N ARG A 123 -13.51 -4.27 -3.69
CA ARG A 123 -13.55 -2.81 -3.79
C ARG A 123 -12.14 -2.24 -4.03
N TRP A 124 -11.06 -2.96 -3.69
CA TRP A 124 -9.74 -2.33 -3.58
C TRP A 124 -8.52 -3.24 -3.83
N GLU A 125 -8.67 -4.56 -3.96
CA GLU A 125 -7.53 -5.47 -4.07
C GLU A 125 -7.55 -6.26 -5.40
N ARG A 126 -6.40 -6.85 -5.73
CA ARG A 126 -6.09 -7.43 -7.05
C ARG A 126 -5.67 -8.89 -6.92
N SER A 127 -6.34 -9.67 -6.08
CA SER A 127 -5.96 -11.08 -5.89
C SER A 127 -7.13 -12.00 -5.59
N LEU A 128 -7.22 -13.07 -6.39
CA LEU A 128 -7.96 -14.25 -5.98
C LEU A 128 -7.22 -14.87 -4.79
N TYR A 129 -7.85 -14.80 -3.62
CA TYR A 129 -7.36 -15.44 -2.41
C TYR A 129 -7.77 -16.91 -2.42
N VAL A 130 -6.79 -17.80 -2.33
CA VAL A 130 -7.06 -19.23 -2.15
C VAL A 130 -6.70 -19.64 -0.74
N ARG A 131 -7.62 -20.33 -0.08
CA ARG A 131 -7.39 -21.00 1.19
C ARG A 131 -7.26 -22.48 0.93
N THR A 132 -6.05 -23.01 1.07
CA THR A 132 -5.78 -24.45 1.03
C THR A 132 -5.56 -24.96 2.46
N GLN A 133 -5.67 -26.28 2.66
CA GLN A 133 -5.45 -26.92 3.96
C GLN A 133 -4.02 -26.77 4.51
N PHE A 134 -3.08 -26.34 3.65
CA PHE A 134 -1.68 -26.10 4.01
C PHE A 134 -1.35 -24.61 4.22
N SER A 135 -2.33 -23.72 4.00
CA SER A 135 -2.14 -22.27 4.19
C SER A 135 -2.29 -21.92 5.67
N THR A 136 -1.18 -21.54 6.32
CA THR A 136 -1.16 -21.08 7.73
C THR A 136 -1.75 -19.67 7.90
N SER A 137 -1.90 -18.90 6.81
CA SER A 137 -2.54 -17.58 6.78
C SER A 137 -3.97 -17.64 6.22
N ARG A 138 -4.81 -16.64 6.56
CA ARG A 138 -6.23 -16.50 6.19
C ARG A 138 -6.53 -16.45 4.67
N GLY A 139 -5.50 -16.51 3.83
CA GLY A 139 -5.55 -16.60 2.38
C GLY A 139 -4.13 -16.44 1.82
N THR A 140 -3.83 -17.09 0.70
CA THR A 140 -2.61 -16.84 -0.08
C THR A 140 -3.00 -16.16 -1.39
N THR A 141 -2.38 -15.02 -1.70
CA THR A 141 -2.59 -14.28 -2.95
C THR A 141 -2.01 -15.08 -4.11
N LEU A 142 -2.79 -15.33 -5.15
CA LEU A 142 -2.26 -15.91 -6.39
C LEU A 142 -1.58 -14.83 -7.23
N ALA A 143 -0.25 -14.71 -7.07
CA ALA A 143 0.55 -13.81 -7.90
C ALA A 143 0.49 -14.26 -9.38
N GLY A 144 0.21 -13.31 -10.28
CA GLY A 144 0.25 -13.52 -11.74
C GLY A 144 -1.10 -13.58 -12.45
N LEU A 145 -2.25 -13.52 -11.76
CA LEU A 145 -3.56 -13.52 -12.43
C LEU A 145 -3.97 -12.13 -12.99
N PRO A 146 -4.75 -12.08 -14.10
CA PRO A 146 -5.24 -10.83 -14.68
C PRO A 146 -6.28 -10.17 -13.77
N ARG A 147 -6.33 -8.84 -13.79
CA ARG A 147 -7.15 -8.01 -12.89
C ARG A 147 -8.52 -7.72 -13.49
N PHE A 148 -9.59 -7.99 -12.76
CA PHE A 148 -10.95 -7.66 -13.17
C PHE A 148 -11.26 -6.18 -12.92
N HIS A 149 -11.10 -5.37 -13.98
CA HIS A 149 -11.66 -4.05 -14.31
C HIS A 149 -10.82 -3.39 -15.43
N GLU A 150 -9.59 -3.88 -15.65
CA GLU A 150 -8.66 -3.39 -16.69
C GLU A 150 -9.03 -3.84 -18.12
N TYR A 151 -10.00 -4.74 -18.26
CA TYR A 151 -10.41 -5.33 -19.54
C TYR A 151 -11.87 -5.07 -19.90
N ASP A 152 -12.55 -4.23 -19.10
CA ASP A 152 -13.94 -3.87 -19.34
C ASP A 152 -14.06 -3.12 -20.68
N GLU A 153 -14.98 -3.57 -21.53
CA GLU A 153 -15.30 -2.96 -22.83
C GLU A 153 -15.51 -1.43 -22.76
N PRO A 154 -16.17 -0.85 -21.73
CA PRO A 154 -16.31 0.60 -21.57
C PRO A 154 -15.01 1.41 -21.63
N PHE A 155 -13.86 0.80 -21.30
CA PHE A 155 -12.56 1.48 -21.30
C PHE A 155 -11.72 1.16 -22.54
N GLY A 156 -12.26 0.42 -23.52
CA GLY A 156 -11.56 0.07 -24.76
C GLY A 156 -10.33 -0.83 -24.58
N ASN A 157 -10.20 -1.48 -23.41
CA ASN A 157 -9.01 -2.21 -23.02
C ASN A 157 -9.16 -3.75 -23.11
N ALA A 158 -10.28 -4.24 -23.64
CA ALA A 158 -10.56 -5.68 -23.74
C ALA A 158 -9.45 -6.47 -24.47
N ALA A 159 -8.85 -5.90 -25.51
CA ALA A 159 -7.74 -6.50 -26.25
C ALA A 159 -6.47 -6.75 -25.41
N LYS A 160 -6.35 -6.14 -24.21
CA LYS A 160 -5.24 -6.45 -23.29
C LYS A 160 -5.33 -7.87 -22.73
N LEU A 161 -6.51 -8.52 -22.74
CA LEU A 161 -6.69 -9.93 -22.35
C LEU A 161 -5.89 -10.89 -23.22
N ASP A 162 -5.63 -10.51 -24.48
CA ASP A 162 -4.96 -11.38 -25.45
C ASP A 162 -3.45 -11.43 -25.30
N ARG A 163 -2.88 -10.63 -24.39
CA ARG A 163 -1.43 -10.55 -24.19
C ARG A 163 -0.83 -11.94 -23.89
N PRO A 164 0.29 -12.31 -24.55
CA PRO A 164 0.96 -13.58 -24.28
C PRO A 164 1.33 -13.79 -22.81
N SER A 165 1.60 -12.70 -22.08
CA SER A 165 1.90 -12.71 -20.65
C SER A 165 0.74 -13.16 -19.75
N LEU A 166 -0.49 -13.17 -20.26
CA LEU A 166 -1.69 -13.61 -19.54
C LEU A 166 -2.10 -15.04 -19.92
N ARG A 167 -1.35 -15.69 -20.82
CA ARG A 167 -1.55 -17.08 -21.23
C ARG A 167 -0.68 -18.00 -20.38
N ASN A 168 -1.17 -19.21 -20.09
CA ASN A 168 -0.44 -20.24 -19.34
C ASN A 168 0.00 -19.81 -17.93
N LEU A 169 -0.80 -18.97 -17.27
CA LEU A 169 -0.53 -18.55 -15.90
C LEU A 169 -0.59 -19.76 -14.97
N SER A 170 0.55 -20.08 -14.35
CA SER A 170 0.64 -21.06 -13.27
C SER A 170 0.80 -20.30 -11.96
N PRO A 171 -0.31 -19.95 -11.30
CA PRO A 171 -0.23 -19.17 -10.07
C PRO A 171 0.54 -19.99 -9.03
N MET A 172 1.56 -19.36 -8.45
CA MET A 172 2.46 -20.01 -7.49
C MET A 172 1.97 -19.75 -6.07
N MET A 173 2.09 -20.76 -5.22
CA MET A 173 1.82 -20.64 -3.79
C MET A 173 2.98 -21.17 -2.95
N THR A 174 3.17 -20.59 -1.78
CA THR A 174 4.15 -21.07 -0.82
C THR A 174 3.47 -22.06 0.12
N VAL A 175 3.87 -23.32 0.06
CA VAL A 175 3.39 -24.40 0.94
C VAL A 175 4.48 -24.72 1.95
N ILE A 176 4.08 -25.08 3.17
CA ILE A 176 5.00 -25.66 4.15
C ILE A 176 4.95 -27.17 3.95
N GLU A 177 6.07 -27.74 3.50
CA GLU A 177 6.18 -29.18 3.30
C GLU A 177 6.10 -29.90 4.66
N GLN A 178 5.16 -30.83 4.81
CA GLN A 178 4.86 -31.46 6.10
C GLN A 178 6.04 -32.27 6.67
N ASN A 179 6.87 -32.85 5.80
CA ASN A 179 7.98 -33.72 6.21
C ASN A 179 9.24 -32.94 6.62
N THR A 180 9.47 -31.76 6.05
CA THR A 180 10.72 -31.00 6.22
C THR A 180 10.51 -29.69 6.97
N GLY A 181 9.26 -29.21 7.07
CA GLY A 181 8.93 -27.89 7.60
C GLY A 181 9.44 -26.72 6.74
N GLN A 182 10.00 -27.01 5.56
CA GLN A 182 10.56 -26.01 4.66
C GLN A 182 9.44 -25.33 3.87
N ARG A 183 9.65 -24.03 3.56
CA ARG A 183 8.76 -23.27 2.69
C ARG A 183 9.12 -23.53 1.24
N GLN A 184 8.26 -24.23 0.51
CA GLN A 184 8.45 -24.52 -0.90
C GLN A 184 7.46 -23.70 -1.74
N ARG A 185 7.92 -23.12 -2.84
CA ARG A 185 7.05 -22.51 -3.87
C ARG A 185 6.64 -23.61 -4.85
N VAL A 186 5.34 -23.86 -4.94
CA VAL A 186 4.73 -24.84 -5.84
C VAL A 186 3.61 -24.19 -6.65
N SER A 187 3.25 -24.76 -7.79
CA SER A 187 2.09 -24.27 -8.54
C SER A 187 0.80 -24.58 -7.78
N LEU A 188 -0.26 -23.78 -8.00
CA LEU A 188 -1.58 -24.03 -7.39
C LEU A 188 -2.10 -25.43 -7.75
N GLY A 189 -1.91 -25.86 -9.01
CA GLY A 189 -2.33 -27.20 -9.45
C GLY A 189 -1.63 -28.30 -8.65
N GLU A 190 -0.31 -28.19 -8.49
CA GLU A 190 0.49 -29.13 -7.71
C GLU A 190 0.12 -29.11 -6.22
N ALA A 191 -0.12 -27.94 -5.64
CA ALA A 191 -0.57 -27.82 -4.27
C ALA A 191 -1.96 -28.40 -4.01
N LEU A 192 -2.86 -28.34 -5.00
CA LEU A 192 -4.18 -28.98 -4.94
C LEU A 192 -4.07 -30.50 -5.07
N THR A 193 -3.12 -31.02 -5.86
CA THR A 193 -2.88 -32.47 -5.94
C THR A 193 -2.23 -33.04 -4.68
N LEU A 194 -1.40 -32.25 -3.98
CA LEU A 194 -0.89 -32.62 -2.66
C LEU A 194 -1.98 -32.61 -1.58
N ALA A 195 -3.14 -32.01 -1.87
CA ALA A 195 -4.22 -31.83 -0.91
C ALA A 195 -5.35 -32.87 -0.99
N GLY A 196 -5.45 -33.59 -2.11
CA GLY A 196 -6.45 -34.64 -2.36
C GLY A 196 -5.89 -36.02 -2.04
#